data_AF-A0A521X5Z3-F1
#
_entry.id   AF-A0A521X5Z3-F1
#
_cell.length_a   1.000
_cell.length_b   1.000
_cell.length_c   1.000
_cell.angle_alpha   90.00
_cell.angle_beta   90.00
_cell.angle_gamma   90.00
#
_symmetry.space_group_name_H-M   'P 1'
#
loop_
_entity.id
_entity.type
_entity.pdbx_description
1 polymer ?
#
loop_
_entity_poly.entity_id
_entity_poly.type
_entity_poly.pdbx_seq_one_letter_code
_entity_poly.pdbx_strand_id
1 'polypeptide(L)' 'YLSDQLKQFGGDPYRALAAYNGGPGTASNAAKSAGDNEDLFVEDLEFDETRAYVRRVMENYARYRQLYQGINRPSLPR' A
#
# COMPACT_ATOMS: atom_id res chain seq x y z
N TYR A 1 -7.16 -9.30 10.48
CA TYR A 1 -7.03 -7.85 10.32
C TYR A 1 -6.49 -7.43 8.95
N LEU A 2 -5.22 -7.68 8.57
CA LEU A 2 -4.74 -7.27 7.22
C LEU A 2 -5.57 -7.88 6.08
N SER A 3 -5.94 -9.16 6.18
CA SER A 3 -6.85 -9.81 5.23
C SER A 3 -8.20 -9.10 5.11
N ASP A 4 -8.70 -8.52 6.21
CA ASP A 4 -9.97 -7.79 6.24
C ASP A 4 -9.81 -6.42 5.56
N GLN A 5 -8.68 -5.75 5.77
CA GLN A 5 -8.35 -4.51 5.05
C GLN A 5 -8.20 -4.76 3.55
N LEU A 6 -7.51 -5.84 3.13
CA LEU A 6 -7.42 -6.21 1.73
C LEU A 6 -8.81 -6.42 1.10
N LYS A 7 -9.71 -7.14 1.79
CA LYS A 7 -11.09 -7.31 1.32
C LYS A 7 -11.83 -5.97 1.24
N GLN A 8 -11.67 -5.11 2.23
CA GLN A 8 -12.33 -3.80 2.29
C GLN A 8 -11.90 -2.89 1.13
N PHE A 9 -10.62 -2.95 0.73
CA PHE A 9 -10.06 -2.12 -0.34
C PHE A 9 -9.90 -2.86 -1.67
N GLY A 10 -10.69 -3.91 -1.91
CA GLY A 10 -10.75 -4.57 -3.24
C GLY A 10 -9.46 -5.28 -3.66
N GLY A 11 -8.61 -5.65 -2.70
CA GLY A 11 -7.31 -6.27 -2.95
C GLY A 11 -6.16 -5.28 -3.17
N ASP A 12 -6.41 -3.97 -3.12
CA ASP A 12 -5.37 -2.95 -3.25
C ASP A 12 -4.40 -3.01 -2.06
N PRO A 13 -3.13 -3.37 -2.28
CA PRO A 13 -2.16 -3.52 -1.19
C PRO A 13 -1.77 -2.17 -0.58
N TYR A 14 -1.71 -1.08 -1.35
CA TYR A 14 -1.35 0.24 -0.83
C TYR A 14 -2.42 0.72 0.16
N ARG A 15 -3.68 0.68 -0.26
CA ARG A 15 -4.81 1.11 0.57
C ARG A 15 -4.99 0.22 1.79
N ALA A 16 -4.83 -1.10 1.64
CA ALA A 16 -4.92 -2.03 2.75
C ALA A 16 -3.80 -1.85 3.78
N LEU A 17 -2.57 -1.60 3.36
CA LEU A 17 -1.43 -1.35 4.25
C LEU A 17 -1.58 -0.01 4.99
N ALA A 18 -2.04 1.04 4.30
CA ALA A 18 -2.37 2.30 4.92
C ALA A 18 -3.45 2.13 5.99
N ALA A 19 -4.50 1.35 5.71
CA ALA A 19 -5.56 1.10 6.66
C ALA A 19 -5.13 0.23 7.85
N TYR A 20 -4.20 -0.69 7.62
CA TYR A 20 -3.64 -1.54 8.66
C TYR A 20 -2.81 -0.73 9.68
N ASN A 21 -1.99 0.21 9.21
CA ASN A 21 -1.13 1.03 10.08
C ASN A 21 -1.82 2.31 10.58
N GLY A 22 -2.40 3.10 9.68
CA GLY A 22 -3.01 4.41 9.97
C GLY A 22 -4.53 4.39 10.15
N GLY A 23 -5.16 3.22 10.06
CA GLY A 23 -6.61 3.06 10.19
C GLY A 23 -7.39 3.25 8.88
N PRO A 24 -8.55 2.58 8.72
CA PRO A 24 -9.32 2.60 7.47
C PRO A 24 -9.87 3.98 7.08
N GLY A 25 -10.08 4.88 8.06
CA GLY A 25 -10.48 6.27 7.80
C GLY A 25 -9.42 7.06 7.04
N THR A 26 -8.16 6.97 7.47
CA THR A 26 -7.00 7.59 6.82
C THR A 26 -6.86 7.12 5.38
N ALA A 27 -6.90 5.80 5.17
CA ALA A 27 -6.84 5.22 3.82
C ALA A 27 -8.04 5.64 2.95
N SER A 28 -9.25 5.66 3.51
CA SER A 28 -10.45 6.06 2.75
C SER A 28 -10.43 7.54 2.38
N ASN A 29 -9.85 8.40 3.21
CA ASN A 29 -9.74 9.84 2.93
C ASN A 29 -8.70 10.11 1.84
N ALA A 30 -7.52 9.51 1.91
CA ALA A 30 -6.51 9.61 0.86
C ALA A 30 -6.99 9.02 -0.49
N ALA A 31 -7.75 7.92 -0.46
CA ALA A 31 -8.30 7.32 -1.68
C ALA A 31 -9.31 8.23 -2.40
N LYS A 32 -10.05 9.10 -1.67
CA LYS A 32 -11.01 10.03 -2.28
C LYS A 32 -10.34 11.09 -3.14
N SER A 33 -9.16 11.57 -2.74
CA SER A 33 -8.40 12.59 -3.46
C SER A 33 -7.53 11.98 -4.56
N ALA A 34 -6.91 10.83 -4.30
CA ALA A 34 -5.96 10.23 -5.22
C ALA A 34 -6.58 9.45 -6.39
N GLY A 35 -7.84 8.99 -6.24
CA GLY A 35 -8.41 8.03 -7.19
C GLY A 35 -7.52 6.80 -7.33
N ASP A 36 -7.28 6.34 -8.56
CA ASP A 36 -6.49 5.15 -8.85
C ASP A 36 -4.97 5.40 -8.95
N ASN A 37 -4.50 6.61 -8.65
CA ASN A 37 -3.08 6.93 -8.67
C ASN A 37 -2.43 6.55 -7.33
N GLU A 38 -1.64 5.46 -7.33
CA GLU A 38 -0.95 4.94 -6.15
C GLU A 38 0.08 5.93 -5.57
N ASP A 39 0.82 6.64 -6.42
CA ASP A 39 1.82 7.62 -5.97
C ASP A 39 1.13 8.78 -5.26
N LEU A 40 0.06 9.32 -5.86
CA LEU A 40 -0.75 10.37 -5.24
C LEU A 40 -1.41 9.87 -3.96
N PHE A 41 -1.88 8.62 -3.93
CA PHE A 41 -2.47 8.02 -2.73
C PHE A 41 -1.49 8.01 -1.56
N VAL A 42 -0.24 7.60 -1.80
CA VAL A 42 0.78 7.58 -0.75
C VAL A 42 1.12 8.99 -0.29
N GLU A 43 1.22 9.97 -1.18
CA GLU A 43 1.48 11.36 -0.76
C GLU A 43 0.31 11.97 0.04
N ASP A 44 -0.93 11.61 -0.27
CA ASP A 44 -2.15 12.14 0.36
C ASP A 44 -2.46 11.54 1.75
N LEU A 45 -1.77 10.49 2.17
CA LEU A 45 -1.93 9.93 3.52
C LEU A 45 -1.59 10.99 4.57
N GLU A 46 -2.43 11.17 5.58
CA GLU A 46 -2.26 12.25 6.58
C GLU A 46 -0.94 12.13 7.37
N PHE A 47 -0.59 10.92 7.80
CA PHE A 47 0.51 10.68 8.72
C PHE A 47 1.80 10.27 8.00
N ASP A 48 2.89 10.96 8.30
CA ASP A 48 4.24 10.63 7.84
C ASP A 48 4.63 9.19 8.14
N GLU A 49 4.28 8.70 9.33
CA GLU A 49 4.55 7.32 9.73
C GLU A 49 3.86 6.33 8.79
N THR A 50 2.59 6.57 8.44
CA THR A 50 1.84 5.70 7.52
C THR A 50 2.41 5.76 6.11
N ARG A 51 2.83 6.94 5.62
CA ARG A 51 3.55 7.06 4.34
C ARG A 51 4.82 6.21 4.33
N ALA A 52 5.66 6.38 5.35
CA ALA A 52 6.93 5.66 5.48
C ALA A 52 6.71 4.14 5.61
N TYR A 53 5.69 3.73 6.37
CA TYR A 53 5.31 2.34 6.54
C TYR A 53 4.91 1.70 5.20
N VAL A 54 3.99 2.31 4.45
CA VAL A 54 3.51 1.78 3.16
C VAL A 54 4.67 1.66 2.18
N ARG A 55 5.48 2.70 2.01
CA ARG A 55 6.65 2.67 1.12
C ARG A 55 7.60 1.54 1.47
N ARG A 56 7.97 1.41 2.76
CA ARG A 56 8.90 0.38 3.22
C ARG A 56 8.36 -1.04 3.00
N VAL A 57 7.08 -1.28 3.26
CA VAL A 57 6.48 -2.60 3.04
C VAL A 57 6.42 -2.94 1.55
N MET A 58 6.05 -1.99 0.69
CA MET A 58 5.99 -2.22 -0.75
C MET A 58 7.38 -2.42 -1.38
N GLU A 59 8.39 -1.67 -0.95
CA GLU A 59 9.78 -1.91 -1.34
C GLU A 59 10.25 -3.32 -0.96
N ASN A 60 9.98 -3.75 0.27
CA ASN A 60 10.32 -5.10 0.71
C ASN A 60 9.53 -6.14 -0.08
N TYR A 61 8.25 -5.93 -0.35
CA TYR A 61 7.44 -6.84 -1.15
C TYR A 61 8.04 -7.03 -2.54
N ALA A 62 8.43 -5.94 -3.22
CA ALA A 62 9.12 -6.01 -4.50
C ALA A 62 10.43 -6.83 -4.44
N ARG A 63 11.23 -6.67 -3.37
CA ARG A 63 12.45 -7.46 -3.14
C ARG A 63 12.17 -8.94 -2.87
N TYR A 64 11.17 -9.24 -2.05
CA TYR A 64 10.74 -10.62 -1.78
C TYR A 64 10.26 -11.30 -3.06
N ARG A 65 9.53 -10.58 -3.93
CA ARG A 65 9.16 -11.12 -5.24
C ARG A 65 10.36 -11.42 -6.12
N GLN A 66 11.38 -10.56 -6.14
CA GLN A 66 12.63 -10.85 -6.83
C GLN A 66 13.28 -12.15 -6.29
N LEU A 67 13.41 -12.27 -4.97
CA LEU A 67 14.09 -13.41 -4.34
C LEU A 67 13.36 -14.74 -4.52
N TYR A 68 12.03 -14.73 -4.43
CA TYR A 68 11.23 -15.96 -4.34
C TYR A 68 10.39 -16.27 -5.58
N GLN A 69 10.18 -15.30 -6.48
CA GLN A 69 9.43 -15.49 -7.73
C GLN A 69 10.32 -15.42 -8.97
N GLY A 70 11.64 -15.28 -8.79
CA GLY A 70 12.61 -15.29 -9.90
C GLY A 70 12.49 -14.08 -10.84
N ILE A 71 11.94 -12.96 -10.37
CA ILE A 71 11.81 -11.75 -11.19
C ILE A 71 13.18 -11.08 -11.30
N ASN A 72 13.58 -10.71 -12.52
CA ASN A 72 14.91 -10.15 -12.78
C ASN A 72 15.20 -8.80 -12.07
N ARG A 73 14.17 -8.11 -11.56
CA ARG A 73 14.28 -6.84 -10.81
C ARG A 73 13.15 -6.73 -9.78
N PRO A 74 13.34 -5.98 -8.68
CA PRO A 74 12.25 -5.65 -7.77
C PRO A 74 11.10 -5.02 -8.53
N SER A 75 9.90 -5.59 -8.42
CA SER A 75 8.69 -5.05 -9.02
C SER A 75 7.47 -5.43 -8.22
N LEU A 76 6.45 -4.58 -8.27
CA LEU A 76 5.14 -4.83 -7.69
C LEU A 76 4.21 -5.48 -8.73
N PRO A 77 3.19 -6.23 -8.29
CA PRO A 77 2.10 -6.63 -9.18
C PRO A 77 1.38 -5.39 -9.73
N ARG A 78 0.87 -5.48 -10.96
CA ARG A 78 0.01 -4.46 -11.56
C ARG A 78 -1.46 -4.77 -11.29
#